data_AF-A0A9D2EFJ8-F1
#
_entry.id   AF-A0A9D2EFJ8-F1
#
_cell.length_a   1.000
_cell.length_b   1.000
_cell.length_c   1.000
_cell.angle_alpha   90.00
_cell.angle_beta   90.00
_cell.angle_gamma   90.00
#
_symmetry.space_group_name_H-M   'P 1'
#
loop_
_entity.id
_entity.type
_entity.pdbx_description
1 polymer ?
#
loop_
_entity_poly.entity_id
_entity_poly.type
_entity_poly.pdbx_seq_one_letter_code
_entity_poly.pdbx_strand_id
1 'polypeptide(L)'
;MSSMHEIFGGVIHTYTRRQALADGVLVAVEDQLAREAGFRCPVHLTAAAYADVIAWGESEEQSKPGACQDETGRTWDMLSMLKLEISRHRSTGAGHR
;
A
#
# COMPACT_ATOMS: atom_id res chain seq x y z
N MET A 1 -24.68 15.49 21.08
CA MET A 1 -23.63 15.54 20.04
C MET A 1 -24.34 15.72 18.72
N SER A 2 -24.11 16.83 18.02
CA SER A 2 -24.71 17.04 16.69
C SER A 2 -24.09 16.07 15.68
N SER A 3 -24.91 15.58 14.75
CA SER A 3 -24.43 14.62 13.75
C SER A 3 -23.61 15.33 12.66
N MET A 4 -22.73 14.59 11.96
CA MET A 4 -22.00 15.14 10.81
C MET A 4 -22.96 15.71 9.75
N HIS A 5 -24.14 15.12 9.58
CA HIS A 5 -25.16 15.61 8.65
C HIS A 5 -25.79 16.94 9.10
N GLU A 6 -25.97 17.15 10.40
CA GLU A 6 -26.49 18.43 10.93
C GLU A 6 -25.47 19.56 10.79
N ILE A 7 -24.18 19.25 10.95
CA ILE A 7 -23.11 20.24 10.89
C ILE A 7 -22.71 20.55 9.44
N PHE A 8 -22.60 19.52 8.59
CA PHE A 8 -22.03 19.63 7.24
C PHE A 8 -23.04 19.38 6.10
N GLY A 9 -24.27 18.98 6.41
CA GLY A 9 -25.27 18.57 5.42
C GLY A 9 -25.05 17.16 4.89
N GLY A 10 -25.79 16.82 3.83
CA GLY A 10 -25.66 15.54 3.13
C GLY A 10 -24.32 15.40 2.41
N VAL A 11 -23.88 14.16 2.22
CA VAL A 11 -22.66 13.87 1.44
C VAL A 11 -22.86 14.31 -0.01
N ILE A 12 -21.99 15.19 -0.51
CA ILE A 12 -22.06 15.74 -1.87
C ILE A 12 -21.46 14.74 -2.88
N HIS A 13 -20.40 14.02 -2.49
CA HIS A 13 -19.72 13.06 -3.34
C HIS A 13 -19.07 11.94 -2.51
N THR A 14 -19.06 10.72 -3.05
CA THR A 14 -18.34 9.57 -2.46
C THR A 14 -17.41 8.96 -3.48
N TYR A 15 -16.18 8.67 -3.06
CA TYR A 15 -15.19 7.97 -3.87
C TYR A 15 -14.75 6.72 -3.12
N THR A 16 -15.08 5.56 -3.68
CA THR A 16 -14.86 4.27 -3.03
C THR A 16 -13.49 3.70 -3.38
N ARG A 17 -12.96 2.85 -2.51
CA ARG A 17 -11.75 2.06 -2.80
C ARG A 17 -11.87 1.28 -4.11
N ARG A 18 -13.05 0.73 -4.40
CA ARG A 18 -13.31 0.00 -5.65
C ARG A 18 -13.17 0.90 -6.88
N GLN A 19 -13.64 2.14 -6.81
CA GLN A 19 -13.42 3.13 -7.89
C GLN A 19 -11.93 3.47 -8.00
N ALA A 20 -11.24 3.72 -6.88
CA ALA A 20 -9.80 3.99 -6.90
C ALA A 20 -8.96 2.88 -7.55
N LEU A 21 -9.36 1.62 -7.37
CA LEU A 21 -8.73 0.48 -8.04
C LEU A 21 -9.06 0.42 -9.52
N ALA A 22 -10.33 0.67 -9.90
CA ALA A 22 -10.75 0.71 -11.29
C ALA A 22 -10.07 1.84 -12.07
N ASP A 23 -9.85 2.99 -11.43
CA ASP A 23 -9.21 4.17 -12.01
C ASP A 23 -7.67 4.08 -11.99
N GLY A 24 -7.09 3.04 -11.37
CA GLY A 24 -5.64 2.85 -11.26
C GLY A 24 -4.95 3.78 -10.26
N VAL A 25 -5.69 4.59 -9.50
CA VAL A 25 -5.15 5.44 -8.42
C VAL A 25 -4.54 4.59 -7.30
N LEU A 26 -5.18 3.44 -7.04
CA LEU A 26 -4.65 2.38 -6.19
C LEU A 26 -4.29 1.16 -7.02
N VAL A 27 -3.15 0.54 -6.69
CA VAL A 27 -2.70 -0.74 -7.23
C VAL A 27 -2.81 -1.79 -6.14
N ALA A 28 -3.50 -2.90 -6.43
CA ALA A 28 -3.66 -3.99 -5.47
C ALA A 28 -2.41 -4.85 -5.38
N VAL A 29 -2.01 -5.16 -4.14
CA VAL A 29 -1.08 -6.26 -3.88
C VAL A 29 -1.87 -7.57 -3.92
N GLU A 30 -1.27 -8.63 -4.44
CA GLU A 30 -1.86 -9.96 -4.40
C GLU A 30 -2.19 -10.39 -2.96
N ASP A 31 -3.42 -10.86 -2.72
CA ASP A 31 -3.89 -11.22 -1.38
C ASP A 31 -3.02 -12.30 -0.73
N GLN A 32 -2.60 -13.30 -1.50
CA GLN A 32 -1.77 -14.39 -1.00
C GLN A 32 -0.42 -13.85 -0.49
N LEU A 33 0.27 -13.05 -1.29
CA LEU A 33 1.57 -12.47 -0.94
C LEU A 33 1.48 -11.56 0.29
N ALA A 34 0.45 -10.73 0.38
CA ALA A 34 0.21 -9.87 1.54
C ALA A 34 -0.03 -10.69 2.82
N ARG A 35 -0.77 -11.80 2.72
CA ARG A 35 -1.04 -12.68 3.85
C ARG A 35 0.19 -13.46 4.29
N GLU A 36 0.99 -13.96 3.35
CA GLU A 36 2.27 -14.62 3.63
C GLU A 36 3.26 -13.67 4.34
N ALA A 37 3.28 -12.39 3.95
CA ALA A 37 4.05 -11.36 4.65
C ALA A 37 3.49 -11.03 6.05
N GLY A 38 2.26 -11.45 6.37
CA GLY A 38 1.63 -11.36 7.69
C GLY A 38 0.61 -10.23 7.83
N PHE A 39 0.15 -9.62 6.74
CA PHE A 39 -0.94 -8.66 6.76
C PHE A 39 -2.29 -9.37 6.81
N ARG A 40 -3.20 -8.86 7.65
CA ARG A 40 -4.56 -9.42 7.82
C ARG A 40 -5.64 -8.66 7.03
N CYS A 41 -5.26 -7.54 6.43
CA CYS A 41 -6.13 -6.72 5.61
C CYS A 41 -5.54 -6.60 4.20
N PRO A 42 -6.39 -6.37 3.18
CA PRO A 42 -5.91 -6.12 1.82
C PRO A 42 -4.98 -4.89 1.77
N VAL A 43 -3.82 -5.07 1.15
CA VAL A 43 -2.82 -4.02 0.96
C VAL A 43 -2.94 -3.45 -0.45
N HIS A 44 -2.93 -2.12 -0.56
CA HIS A 44 -2.93 -1.42 -1.85
C HIS A 44 -1.91 -0.28 -1.78
N LEU A 45 -1.18 -0.06 -2.87
CA LEU A 45 -0.26 1.07 -3.02
C LEU A 45 -0.92 2.16 -3.82
N THR A 46 -0.49 3.40 -3.62
CA THR A 46 -0.76 4.45 -4.62
C THR A 46 -0.01 4.11 -5.91
N ALA A 47 -0.53 4.55 -7.05
CA ALA A 47 0.13 4.36 -8.34
C ALA A 47 1.59 4.85 -8.33
N ALA A 48 1.84 6.00 -7.70
CA ALA A 48 3.19 6.57 -7.56
C ALA A 48 4.12 5.65 -6.74
N ALA A 49 3.67 5.18 -5.57
CA ALA A 49 4.50 4.31 -4.74
C ALA A 49 4.78 2.96 -5.41
N TYR A 50 3.81 2.41 -6.16
CA TYR A 50 4.03 1.21 -6.95
C TYR A 50 5.08 1.44 -8.05
N ALA A 51 4.95 2.53 -8.82
CA ALA A 51 5.89 2.88 -9.89
C ALA A 51 7.33 3.08 -9.35
N ASP A 52 7.46 3.75 -8.21
CA ASP A 52 8.78 4.04 -7.63
C ASP A 52 9.45 2.81 -7.01
N VAL A 53 8.67 1.94 -6.35
CA VAL A 53 9.22 0.92 -5.44
C VAL A 53 9.12 -0.51 -6.01
N ILE A 54 8.14 -0.80 -6.85
CA ILE A 54 7.82 -2.17 -7.27
C ILE A 54 7.99 -2.37 -8.77
N ALA A 55 7.45 -1.45 -9.58
CA ALA A 55 7.41 -1.59 -11.03
C ALA A 55 8.79 -1.94 -11.60
N TRP A 56 8.86 -3.01 -12.38
CA TRP A 56 10.08 -3.44 -13.06
C TRP A 56 9.74 -3.84 -14.49
N GLY A 57 10.00 -2.92 -15.40
CA GLY A 57 9.79 -3.13 -16.83
C GLY A 57 11.11 -3.12 -17.61
N GLU A 58 10.98 -2.99 -18.92
CA GLU A 58 12.11 -3.05 -19.85
C GLU A 58 13.11 -1.91 -19.61
N SER A 59 12.65 -0.72 -19.23
CA SER A 59 13.50 0.45 -18.96
C SER A 59 14.42 0.21 -17.77
N GLU A 60 13.89 -0.39 -16.70
CA GLU A 60 14.65 -0.73 -15.51
C GLU A 60 15.69 -1.80 -15.80
N GLU A 61 15.31 -2.86 -16.53
CA GLU A 61 16.21 -3.93 -16.98
C GLU A 61 17.36 -3.38 -17.83
N GLN A 62 17.06 -2.45 -18.76
CA GLN A 62 18.07 -1.79 -19.58
C GLN A 62 19.02 -0.91 -18.76
N SER A 63 18.51 -0.24 -17.73
CA SER A 63 19.31 0.62 -16.84
C SER A 63 20.17 -0.17 -15.85
N LYS A 64 19.77 -1.40 -15.52
CA LYS A 64 20.40 -2.28 -14.53
C LYS A 64 20.52 -3.72 -15.08
N PRO A 65 21.29 -3.91 -16.16
CA PRO A 65 21.34 -5.20 -16.84
C PRO A 65 21.88 -6.29 -15.91
N GLY A 66 21.17 -7.41 -15.82
CA GLY A 66 21.57 -8.55 -14.99
C GLY A 66 21.23 -8.42 -13.51
N ALA A 67 20.48 -7.39 -13.10
CA ALA A 67 19.82 -7.40 -11.81
C ALA A 67 18.73 -8.47 -11.83
N CYS A 68 18.94 -9.59 -11.12
CA CYS A 68 17.93 -10.63 -10.97
C CYS A 68 16.82 -10.13 -10.03
N GLN A 69 15.92 -9.30 -10.56
CA GLN A 69 14.83 -8.66 -9.85
C GLN A 69 13.53 -8.83 -10.64
N ASP A 70 12.44 -8.97 -9.90
CA ASP A 70 11.09 -8.98 -10.44
C ASP A 70 10.14 -8.26 -9.47
N GLU A 71 8.91 -7.99 -9.93
CA GLU A 71 7.93 -7.26 -9.14
C GLU A 71 7.49 -8.03 -7.89
N THR A 72 7.52 -9.36 -7.91
CA THR A 72 7.14 -10.20 -6.76
C THR A 72 8.15 -10.03 -5.62
N GLY A 73 9.45 -10.15 -5.92
CA GLY A 73 10.53 -9.96 -4.96
C GLY A 73 10.55 -8.53 -4.40
N ARG A 74 10.37 -7.52 -5.27
CA ARG A 74 10.30 -6.13 -4.81
C ARG A 74 9.07 -5.85 -3.95
N THR A 75 7.94 -6.47 -4.27
CA THR A 75 6.74 -6.42 -3.43
C THR A 75 7.01 -7.05 -2.05
N TRP A 76 7.70 -8.18 -2.01
CA TRP A 76 8.09 -8.82 -0.76
C TRP A 76 9.01 -7.94 0.11
N ASP A 77 10.00 -7.29 -0.51
CA ASP A 77 10.89 -6.35 0.18
C ASP A 77 10.10 -5.17 0.77
N MET A 78 9.21 -4.57 -0.03
CA MET A 78 8.33 -3.48 0.41
C MET A 78 7.44 -3.91 1.59
N LEU A 79 6.76 -5.06 1.49
CA LEU A 79 5.90 -5.58 2.56
C LEU A 79 6.69 -5.85 3.84
N SER A 80 7.91 -6.38 3.71
CA SER A 80 8.82 -6.64 4.84
C SER A 80 9.22 -5.34 5.54
N MET A 81 9.61 -4.32 4.79
CA MET A 81 9.96 -3.00 5.34
C MET A 81 8.76 -2.32 6.00
N LEU A 82 7.59 -2.36 5.36
CA LEU A 82 6.35 -1.82 5.94
C LEU A 82 6.03 -2.48 7.29
N LYS A 83 6.15 -3.81 7.37
CA LYS A 83 5.89 -4.57 8.60
C LYS A 83 6.86 -4.19 9.73
N LEU A 84 8.15 -4.04 9.41
CA LEU A 84 9.16 -3.61 10.38
C LEU A 84 8.82 -2.23 10.93
N GLU A 85 8.44 -1.29 10.06
CA GLU A 85 8.14 0.08 10.49
C GLU A 85 6.87 0.17 11.35
N ILE A 86 5.80 -0.53 10.97
CA ILE A 86 4.59 -0.66 11.80
C ILE A 86 4.95 -1.23 13.18
N SER A 87 5.83 -2.23 13.24
CA SER A 87 6.25 -2.87 14.49
C SER A 87 7.07 -1.94 15.38
N ARG A 88 7.94 -1.11 14.78
CA ARG A 88 8.71 -0.09 15.50
C ARG A 88 7.79 0.95 16.14
N HIS A 89 6.82 1.46 15.39
CA HIS A 89 5.88 2.48 15.90
C HIS A 89 4.91 1.96 16.96
N ARG A 90 4.59 0.66 16.95
CA ARG A 90 3.83 0.04 18.05
C ARG A 90 4.60 0.02 19.37
N SER A 91 5.92 -0.15 19.31
CA SER A 91 6.78 -0.25 20.49
C SER A 91 6.96 1.11 21.19
N THR A 92 6.94 2.20 20.43
CA THR A 92 7.07 3.58 20.96
C THR A 92 5.87 4.02 21.80
N GLY A 93 4.68 3.46 21.58
CA GLY A 93 3.47 3.77 22.35
C GLY A 93 3.32 3.02 23.68
N ALA A 94 4.20 2.05 23.97
CA ALA A 94 4.09 1.17 25.14
C ALA A 94 4.84 1.69 26.40
N GLY A 95 5.55 2.82 26.31
CA GLY A 95 6.35 3.40 27.40
C GLY A 95 5.66 4.48 28.24
N HIS A 96 4.34 4.65 28.13
CA HIS A 96 3.58 5.65 28.90
C HIS A 96 2.41 5.02 29.68
N ARG A 97 2.71 3.99 30.47
CA ARG A 97 1.82 3.44 31.50
C ARG A 97 2.60 3.21 32.78
#